data_AF-A0A352NEQ0-F1
#
_entry.id   AF-A0A352NEQ0-F1
#
_cell.length_a   1.000
_cell.length_b   1.000
_cell.length_c   1.000
_cell.angle_alpha   90.00
_cell.angle_beta   90.00
_cell.angle_gamma   90.00
#
_symmetry.space_group_name_H-M   'P 1'
#
loop_
_entity.id
_entity.type
_entity.pdbx_description
1 polymer ?
#
loop_
_entity_poly.entity_id
_entity_poly.type
_entity_poly.pdbx_seq_one_letter_code
_entity_poly.pdbx_strand_id
1 'polypeptide(L)' 'FMIRYGELSTKGKNRGFFINRLANNIKEVLADLTDLKITAQRDRAHIELNGTDYEEVSRRLMKVFGIQNFSASIKVEKSI' A
#
# COMPACT_ATOMS: atom_id res chain seq x y z
N PHE A 1 -2.49 2.20 -7.16
CA PHE A 1 -1.57 1.08 -6.84
C PHE A 1 -2.29 0.01 -6.04
N MET A 2 -2.01 -1.26 -6.35
CA MET A 2 -2.28 -2.41 -5.47
C MET A 2 -0.96 -2.86 -4.85
N ILE A 3 -0.91 -2.94 -3.52
CA ILE A 3 0.28 -3.30 -2.75
C ILE A 3 0.05 -4.69 -2.13
N ARG A 4 0.95 -5.64 -2.38
CA ARG A 4 0.98 -6.92 -1.68
C ARG A 4 2.00 -6.88 -0.58
N TYR A 5 1.58 -7.37 0.57
CA TYR A 5 2.44 -7.46 1.74
C TYR A 5 3.36 -8.67 1.62
N GLY A 6 4.58 -8.56 2.15
CA GLY A 6 5.55 -9.64 2.31
C GLY A 6 5.06 -10.75 3.22
N GLU A 7 5.92 -11.74 3.49
CA GLU A 7 5.58 -12.94 4.27
C GLU A 7 4.88 -12.63 5.60
N LEU A 8 3.55 -12.65 5.54
CA LEU A 8 2.66 -12.59 6.69
C LEU A 8 2.39 -14.00 7.26
N SER A 9 2.67 -15.05 6.48
CA SER A 9 2.38 -16.45 6.78
C SER A 9 3.20 -17.00 7.95
N THR A 10 4.37 -16.43 8.26
CA THR A 10 5.21 -16.85 9.40
C THR A 10 4.88 -16.12 10.71
N LYS A 11 3.98 -15.11 10.68
CA LYS A 11 3.69 -14.23 11.82
C LYS A 11 2.25 -14.39 12.32
N GLY A 12 1.83 -15.61 12.66
CA GLY A 12 0.45 -15.95 13.06
C GLY A 12 -0.22 -14.96 14.04
N LYS A 13 0.29 -14.87 15.28
CA LYS A 13 -0.32 -14.00 16.33
C LYS A 13 -0.05 -12.50 16.16
N ASN A 14 1.00 -12.11 15.45
CA ASN A 14 1.44 -10.70 15.31
C ASN A 14 1.05 -10.07 13.97
N ARG A 15 0.19 -10.74 13.20
CA ARG A 15 -0.18 -10.33 11.85
C ARG A 15 -0.83 -8.94 11.81
N GLY A 16 -1.83 -8.70 12.67
CA GLY A 16 -2.53 -7.42 12.71
C GLY A 16 -1.61 -6.25 13.08
N PHE A 17 -0.70 -6.47 14.04
CA PHE A 17 0.33 -5.51 14.40
C PHE A 17 1.22 -5.17 13.20
N PHE A 18 1.66 -6.18 12.44
CA PHE A 18 2.50 -5.96 11.26
C PHE A 18 1.78 -5.18 10.16
N ILE A 19 0.51 -5.52 9.88
CA ILE A 19 -0.30 -4.81 8.87
C ILE A 19 -0.48 -3.35 9.28
N ASN A 20 -0.82 -3.08 10.55
CA ASN A 20 -0.97 -1.71 11.04
C ASN A 20 0.34 -0.93 10.95
N ARG A 21 1.46 -1.55 11.35
CA ARG A 21 2.78 -0.91 11.24
C ARG A 21 3.16 -0.63 9.79
N LEU A 22 2.94 -1.58 8.89
CA LEU A 22 3.19 -1.39 7.46
C LEU A 22 2.31 -0.27 6.88
N ALA A 23 1.02 -0.25 7.22
CA ALA A 23 0.12 0.81 6.78
C ALA A 23 0.55 2.20 7.29
N ASN A 24 1.03 2.29 8.54
CA ASN A 24 1.57 3.53 9.08
C ASN A 24 2.86 3.96 8.36
N ASN A 25 3.80 3.04 8.13
CA ASN A 25 5.02 3.35 7.38
C ASN A 25 4.71 3.88 5.97
N ILE A 26 3.74 3.26 5.27
CA ILE A 26 3.29 3.72 3.95
C ILE A 26 2.73 5.14 4.05
N LYS A 27 1.91 5.44 5.06
CA LYS A 27 1.36 6.79 5.28
C LYS A 27 2.44 7.82 5.57
N GLU A 28 3.42 7.48 6.40
CA GLU A 28 4.53 8.38 6.77
C GLU A 28 5.40 8.72 5.56
N VAL A 29 5.77 7.73 4.75
CA VAL A 29 6.60 7.92 3.55
C VAL A 29 5.89 8.74 2.46
N LEU A 30 4.56 8.79 2.50
CA LEU A 30 3.73 9.50 1.54
C LEU A 30 3.01 10.72 2.16
N ALA A 31 3.41 11.16 3.36
CA ALA A 31 2.64 12.12 4.15
C ALA A 31 2.51 13.51 3.51
N ASP A 32 3.50 13.92 2.72
CA ASP A 32 3.54 15.17 1.94
C ASP A 32 2.77 15.08 0.61
N LEU A 33 2.33 13.89 0.20
CA LEU A 33 1.48 13.69 -0.97
C LEU A 33 0.01 13.68 -0.52
N THR A 34 -0.54 14.88 -0.36
CA THR A 34 -1.85 15.12 0.29
C THR A 34 -3.04 14.53 -0.47
N ASP A 35 -2.92 14.34 -1.77
CA ASP A 35 -4.03 13.88 -2.61
C ASP A 35 -4.20 12.36 -2.60
N LEU A 36 -3.35 11.62 -1.89
CA LEU A 36 -3.41 10.16 -1.86
C LEU A 36 -4.50 9.64 -0.92
N LYS A 37 -5.25 8.64 -1.40
CA LYS A 37 -6.18 7.89 -0.54
C LYS A 37 -5.70 6.45 -0.38
N ILE A 38 -5.38 6.09 0.87
CA ILE A 38 -4.77 4.81 1.21
C ILE A 38 -5.78 3.93 1.97
N THR A 39 -6.08 2.75 1.42
CA THR A 39 -6.97 1.76 2.04
C THR A 39 -6.20 0.47 2.29
N ALA A 40 -5.96 0.12 3.55
CA ALA A 40 -5.32 -1.14 3.94
C ALA A 40 -6.36 -2.21 4.30
N GLN A 41 -6.13 -3.44 3.84
CA GLN A 41 -6.91 -4.63 4.15
C GLN A 41 -5.98 -5.74 4.67
N ARG A 42 -6.52 -6.91 5.01
CA ARG A 42 -5.75 -7.99 5.67
C ARG A 42 -4.52 -8.47 4.87
N ASP A 43 -4.62 -8.45 3.55
CA ASP A 43 -3.62 -9.08 2.67
C ASP A 43 -2.99 -8.08 1.68
N ARG A 44 -3.55 -6.87 1.58
CA ARG A 44 -3.20 -5.89 0.55
C ARG A 44 -3.58 -4.47 0.96
N ALA A 45 -2.90 -3.48 0.39
CA ALA A 45 -3.35 -2.08 0.41
C ALA A 45 -3.65 -1.58 -1.01
N HIS A 46 -4.53 -0.58 -1.10
CA HIS A 46 -4.78 0.18 -2.31
C HIS A 46 -4.44 1.65 -2.06
N ILE A 47 -3.83 2.27 -3.07
CA ILE A 47 -3.56 3.71 -3.09
C ILE A 47 -4.21 4.30 -4.35
N GLU A 48 -5.14 5.23 -4.14
CA GLU A 48 -5.69 6.08 -5.19
C GLU A 48 -4.80 7.33 -5.32
N LEU A 49 -4.35 7.65 -6.54
CA LEU A 49 -3.35 8.69 -6.79
C LEU A 49 -3.93 10.09 -6.93
N ASN A 50 -5.17 10.21 -7.41
CA ASN A 50 -5.88 11.49 -7.59
C ASN A 50 -5.05 12.57 -8.32
N GLY A 51 -4.27 12.19 -9.34
CA GLY A 51 -3.44 13.12 -10.12
C GLY A 51 -2.00 13.26 -9.61
N THR A 52 -1.67 12.71 -8.44
CA THR A 52 -0.28 12.61 -7.97
C THR A 52 0.56 11.79 -8.94
N ASP A 53 1.79 12.26 -9.19
CA ASP A 53 2.72 11.58 -10.09
C ASP A 53 3.00 10.12 -9.66
N TYR A 54 2.88 9.24 -10.65
CA TYR A 54 3.06 7.81 -10.47
C TYR A 54 4.49 7.44 -10.10
N GLU A 55 5.47 8.05 -10.78
CA GLU A 55 6.88 7.71 -10.60
C GLU A 55 7.37 8.10 -9.21
N GLU A 56 6.95 9.27 -8.72
CA GLU A 56 7.29 9.72 -7.38
C GLU A 56 6.73 8.80 -6.29
N VAL A 57 5.47 8.36 -6.41
CA VAL A 57 4.86 7.42 -5.46
C VAL A 57 5.56 6.06 -5.53
N SER A 58 5.84 5.56 -6.74
CA SER A 58 6.55 4.29 -6.97
C SER A 58 7.92 4.29 -6.30
N ARG A 59 8.71 5.36 -6.52
CA ARG A 59 10.06 5.54 -5.97
C ARG A 59 10.08 5.51 -4.43
N ARG A 60 9.04 6.07 -3.81
CA ARG A 60 8.88 6.09 -2.36
C ARG A 60 8.44 4.75 -1.80
N LEU A 61 7.48 4.08 -2.44
CA LEU A 61 7.01 2.76 -2.03
C LEU A 61 8.11 1.71 -2.05
N MET A 62 9.07 1.78 -2.98
CA MET A 62 10.24 0.89 -3.00
C MET A 62 11.07 0.91 -1.71
N LYS A 63 11.02 1.98 -0.93
CA LYS A 63 11.78 2.13 0.33
C LYS A 63 11.04 1.54 1.54
N VAL A 64 9.79 1.10 1.38
CA VAL A 64 8.98 0.61 2.49
C VAL A 64 9.20 -0.89 2.70
N PHE A 65 9.93 -1.24 3.76
CA PHE A 65 10.10 -2.63 4.17
C PHE A 65 8.78 -3.32 4.51
N GLY A 66 8.64 -4.57 4.08
CA GLY A 66 7.43 -5.36 4.29
C GLY A 66 6.44 -5.31 3.12
N ILE A 67 6.67 -4.48 2.11
CA ILE A 67 6.03 -4.63 0.79
C ILE A 67 6.73 -5.76 0.04
N GLN A 68 5.97 -6.73 -0.46
CA GLN A 68 6.48 -7.79 -1.34
C GLN A 68 6.60 -7.29 -2.78
N ASN A 69 5.52 -6.67 -3.24
CA ASN A 69 5.41 -6.04 -4.55
C ASN A 69 4.28 -5.01 -4.53
N PHE A 70 4.29 -4.15 -5.54
CA PHE A 70 3.17 -3.27 -5.84
C PHE A 70 3.03 -3.15 -7.35
N SER A 71 1.81 -2.86 -7.81
CA SER A 71 1.53 -2.67 -9.22
C SER A 71 0.64 -1.46 -9.45
N ALA A 72 0.85 -0.78 -10.57
CA ALA A 72 -0.15 0.13 -11.13
C ALA A 72 -1.46 -0.64 -11.33
N SER A 73 -2.59 0.00 -11.06
CA SER A 73 -3.90 -0.65 -11.15
C SER A 73 -4.96 0.40 -11.43
N ILE A 74 -5.85 0.13 -12.38
CA ILE A 74 -7.03 0.94 -12.65
C ILE A 74 -8.20 0.30 -11.92
N LYS A 75 -8.91 1.10 -11.11
CA LYS A 75 -10.15 0.64 -10.47
C LYS A 75 -11.27 0.78 -11.50
N VAL A 76 -11.90 -0.34 -11.83
CA VAL A 76 -13.08 -0.39 -12.71
C VAL A 76 -14.32 -0.69 -11.87
N GLU A 77 -15.47 -0.24 -12.33
CA GLU A 77 -16.74 -0.67 -11.76
C GLU A 77 -16.96 -2.16 -12.03
N LYS A 78 -17.64 -2.82 -11.11
CA LYS A 78 -17.98 -4.23 -11.29
C LYS A 78 -19.12 -4.32 -12.31
N SER A 79 -18.81 -4.78 -13.51
CA SER A 79 -19.83 -5.27 -14.43
C SER A 79 -20.37 -6.60 -13.89
N ILE A 80 -21.69 -6.67 -13.71
CA ILE A 80 -22.42 -7.87 -13.31
C ILE A 80 -22.53 -8.81 -14.50
#